data_AF-A0A2V7HE76-F1
#
_entry.id   AF-A0A2V7HE76-F1
#
_cell.length_a   1.000
_cell.length_b   1.000
_cell.length_c   1.000
_cell.angle_alpha   90.00
_cell.angle_beta   90.00
_cell.angle_gamma   90.00
#
_symmetry.space_group_name_H-M   'P 1'
#
loop_
_entity.id
_entity.type
_entity.pdbx_description
1 polymer ?
#
loop_
_entity_poly.entity_id
_entity_poly.type
_entity_poly.pdbx_seq_one_letter_code
_entity_poly.pdbx_strand_id
1 'polypeptide(L)'
;FAVRGQARGITVIGATLTPFENETFLPGAWNPKREAIRQEVNEWLRKSNAFDAIADFDQALRDRDHPTRMLPVYDCGDHLHPSDLGYRAMGDAIELSLFD
;
A
#
# COMPACT_ATOMS: atom_id res chain seq x y z
N PHE A 1 -16.83 6.05 0.45
CA PHE A 1 -16.81 5.77 1.91
C PHE A 1 -16.25 6.98 2.65
N ALA A 2 -15.05 7.47 2.30
CA ALA A 2 -14.40 8.65 2.89
C ALA A 2 -15.35 9.83 3.16
N VAL A 3 -15.98 10.38 2.11
CA VAL A 3 -16.95 11.50 2.23
C VAL A 3 -18.04 11.24 3.27
N ARG A 4 -18.57 10.01 3.36
CA ARG A 4 -19.63 9.67 4.33
C ARG A 4 -19.09 9.54 5.76
N GLY A 5 -17.87 9.05 5.92
CA GLY A 5 -17.20 8.93 7.22
C GLY A 5 -16.85 10.32 7.76
N GLN A 6 -16.19 11.12 6.94
CA GLN A 6 -15.80 12.50 7.27
C GLN A 6 -17.02 13.37 7.61
N ALA A 7 -18.12 13.26 6.85
CA ALA A 7 -19.37 13.96 7.17
C ALA A 7 -20.00 13.55 8.53
N ARG A 8 -19.54 12.45 9.13
CA ARG A 8 -19.94 11.97 10.46
C ARG A 8 -18.84 12.15 11.52
N GLY A 9 -17.79 12.91 11.21
CA GLY A 9 -16.66 13.12 12.13
C GLY A 9 -15.80 11.87 12.35
N ILE A 10 -15.83 10.91 11.42
CA ILE A 10 -14.96 9.72 11.44
C ILE A 10 -13.71 10.04 10.62
N THR A 11 -12.53 9.94 11.25
CA THR A 11 -11.24 9.99 10.56
C THR A 11 -11.10 8.78 9.61
N VAL A 12 -10.80 9.05 8.35
CA VAL A 12 -10.61 8.04 7.30
C VAL A 12 -9.19 8.13 6.78
N ILE A 13 -8.40 7.10 7.09
CA ILE A 13 -7.02 6.94 6.64
C ILE A 13 -7.02 6.02 5.41
N GLY A 14 -6.47 6.49 4.29
CA GLY A 14 -6.23 5.68 3.09
C GLY A 14 -4.87 4.98 3.17
N ALA A 15 -4.62 4.02 2.27
CA ALA A 15 -3.33 3.38 2.15
C ALA A 15 -2.94 3.16 0.69
N THR A 16 -1.64 3.26 0.38
CA THR A 16 -1.11 2.97 -0.96
C THR A 16 -1.18 1.48 -1.29
N LEU A 17 -1.32 1.16 -2.59
CA LEU A 17 -1.29 -0.19 -3.12
C LEU A 17 0.13 -0.75 -3.10
N THR A 18 0.31 -1.92 -2.50
CA THR A 18 1.60 -2.60 -2.38
C THR A 18 2.09 -3.17 -3.72
N PRO A 19 3.41 -3.33 -3.91
CA PRO A 19 3.94 -4.04 -5.08
C PRO A 19 3.48 -5.50 -5.09
N PHE A 20 3.34 -6.07 -6.29
CA PHE A 20 2.82 -7.43 -6.50
C PHE A 20 3.42 -8.13 -7.73
N GLU A 21 4.59 -7.69 -8.20
CA GLU A 21 5.30 -8.41 -9.27
C GLU A 21 5.60 -9.85 -8.84
N ASN A 22 5.35 -10.79 -9.76
CA ASN A 22 5.44 -12.24 -9.57
C ASN A 22 4.38 -12.86 -8.65
N GLU A 23 3.29 -12.15 -8.34
CA GLU A 23 2.19 -12.76 -7.59
C GLU A 23 1.76 -14.11 -8.20
N THR A 24 1.45 -15.05 -7.32
CA THR A 24 1.21 -16.45 -7.70
C THR A 24 -0.26 -16.84 -7.75
N PHE A 25 -1.17 -15.92 -7.44
CA PHE A 25 -2.60 -16.20 -7.31
C PHE A 25 -3.31 -16.20 -8.67
N LEU A 26 -3.01 -15.25 -9.55
CA LEU A 26 -3.67 -15.11 -10.85
C LEU A 26 -2.63 -14.90 -11.97
N PRO A 27 -2.24 -15.95 -12.72
CA PRO A 27 -1.22 -15.83 -13.76
C PRO A 27 -1.41 -14.62 -14.70
N GLY A 28 -0.41 -13.75 -14.75
CA GLY A 28 -0.41 -12.52 -15.57
C GLY A 28 -1.20 -11.35 -14.97
N ALA A 29 -1.65 -11.43 -13.71
CA ALA A 29 -2.29 -10.30 -13.07
C ALA A 29 -1.31 -9.14 -12.88
N TRP A 30 -0.02 -9.42 -12.69
CA TRP A 30 1.02 -8.41 -12.85
C TRP A 30 1.46 -8.30 -14.32
N ASN A 31 1.57 -7.06 -14.79
CA ASN A 31 2.21 -6.70 -16.06
C ASN A 31 2.56 -5.20 -16.05
N PRO A 32 3.43 -4.71 -16.95
CA PRO A 32 3.84 -3.30 -16.96
C PRO A 32 2.69 -2.29 -17.03
N LYS A 33 1.58 -2.63 -17.69
CA LYS A 33 0.40 -1.76 -17.76
C LYS A 33 -0.28 -1.62 -16.40
N ARG A 34 -0.42 -2.71 -15.66
CA ARG A 34 -1.02 -2.67 -14.31
C ARG A 34 -0.08 -2.07 -13.27
N GLU A 35 1.24 -2.24 -13.44
CA GLU A 35 2.21 -1.52 -12.61
C GLU A 35 2.11 0.00 -12.82
N ALA A 36 1.99 0.46 -14.08
CA ALA A 36 1.78 1.88 -14.36
C ALA A 36 0.50 2.41 -13.66
N ILE A 37 -0.60 1.66 -13.71
CA ILE A 37 -1.84 2.01 -12.99
C ILE A 37 -1.61 2.05 -11.47
N ARG A 38 -0.89 1.08 -10.91
CA ARG A 38 -0.57 1.06 -9.47
C ARG A 38 0.19 2.33 -9.06
N GLN A 39 1.18 2.74 -9.85
CA GLN A 39 1.94 3.96 -9.63
C GLN A 39 1.06 5.21 -9.73
N GLU A 40 0.21 5.31 -10.76
CA GLU A 40 -0.73 6.44 -10.93
C GLU A 40 -1.69 6.55 -9.74
N VAL A 41 -2.25 5.43 -9.27
CA VAL A 41 -3.13 5.39 -8.10
C VAL A 41 -2.37 5.81 -6.83
N ASN A 42 -1.15 5.31 -6.63
CA ASN A 42 -0.35 5.66 -5.46
C ASN A 42 0.09 7.13 -5.47
N GLU A 43 0.44 7.67 -6.63
CA GLU A 43 0.76 9.08 -6.80
C GLU A 43 -0.47 9.96 -6.51
N TRP A 44 -1.65 9.57 -7.02
CA TRP A 44 -2.89 10.25 -6.71
C TRP A 44 -3.19 10.19 -5.20
N LEU A 45 -3.11 9.03 -4.56
CA LEU A 45 -3.35 8.87 -3.13
C LEU A 45 -2.46 9.83 -2.33
N ARG A 46 -1.15 9.84 -2.58
CA ARG A 46 -0.16 10.70 -1.91
C ARG A 46 -0.41 12.20 -2.07
N LYS A 47 -1.03 12.62 -3.18
CA LYS A 47 -1.32 14.04 -3.46
C LYS A 47 -2.77 14.41 -3.14
N SER A 48 -3.63 13.43 -2.90
CA SER A 48 -5.05 13.66 -2.68
C SER A 48 -5.31 14.18 -1.27
N ASN A 49 -6.37 14.98 -1.16
CA ASN A 49 -7.04 15.30 0.09
C ASN A 49 -8.39 14.54 0.19
N ALA A 50 -8.49 13.39 -0.51
CA ALA A 50 -9.68 12.56 -0.50
C ALA A 50 -9.87 11.79 0.82
N PHE A 51 -8.79 11.70 1.62
CA PHE A 51 -8.69 11.07 2.92
C PHE A 51 -8.06 12.06 3.90
N ASP A 52 -8.24 11.82 5.20
CA ASP A 52 -7.66 12.68 6.23
C ASP A 52 -6.14 12.46 6.37
N ALA A 53 -5.67 11.25 6.04
CA ALA A 53 -4.27 10.90 5.93
C ALA A 53 -4.06 9.67 5.02
N ILE A 54 -2.81 9.40 4.66
CA ILE A 54 -2.39 8.26 3.84
C ILE A 54 -1.27 7.50 4.56
N ALA A 55 -1.43 6.19 4.78
CA ALA A 55 -0.36 5.29 5.17
C ALA A 55 0.35 4.72 3.94
N ASP A 56 1.65 4.97 3.78
CA ASP A 56 2.39 4.58 2.58
C ASP A 56 2.95 3.15 2.64
N PHE A 57 2.06 2.16 2.50
CA PHE A 57 2.44 0.74 2.51
C PHE A 57 3.27 0.30 1.30
N ASP A 58 3.14 0.95 0.14
CA ASP A 58 4.09 0.79 -0.97
C ASP A 58 5.51 1.09 -0.52
N GLN A 59 5.73 2.25 0.10
CA GLN A 59 7.06 2.62 0.60
C GLN A 59 7.54 1.68 1.71
N ALA A 60 6.65 1.25 2.61
CA ALA A 60 6.99 0.38 3.73
C ALA A 60 7.47 -1.01 3.28
N LEU A 61 6.89 -1.54 2.18
CA LEU A 61 7.10 -2.94 1.79
C LEU A 61 7.99 -3.15 0.58
N ARG A 62 8.08 -2.19 -0.34
CA ARG A 62 8.80 -2.39 -1.61
C ARG A 62 10.28 -2.63 -1.41
N ASP A 63 10.84 -3.49 -2.26
CA ASP A 63 12.29 -3.62 -2.40
C ASP A 63 12.84 -2.31 -3.00
N ARG A 64 13.82 -1.68 -2.34
CA ARG A 64 14.41 -0.42 -2.81
C ARG A 64 15.17 -0.60 -4.12
N ASP A 65 15.75 -1.77 -4.33
CA ASP A 65 16.52 -2.07 -5.54
C ASP A 65 15.62 -2.63 -6.66
N HIS A 66 14.39 -3.04 -6.31
CA HIS A 66 13.40 -3.53 -7.26
C HIS A 66 11.95 -3.14 -6.86
N PRO A 67 11.54 -1.87 -7.07
CA PRO A 67 10.32 -1.31 -6.46
C PRO A 67 8.98 -1.92 -6.90
N THR A 68 8.97 -2.77 -7.93
CA THR A 68 7.78 -3.48 -8.42
C THR A 68 7.47 -4.75 -7.64
N ARG A 69 8.39 -5.20 -6.77
CA ARG A 69 8.21 -6.34 -5.84
C ARG A 69 8.29 -5.93 -4.37
N MET A 70 7.73 -6.78 -3.52
CA MET A 70 7.91 -6.71 -2.07
C MET A 70 9.35 -7.10 -1.70
N LEU A 71 9.91 -6.48 -0.66
CA LEU A 71 11.20 -6.88 -0.12
C LEU A 71 11.10 -8.33 0.40
N PRO A 72 12.02 -9.25 0.06
CA PRO A 72 11.85 -10.68 0.34
C PRO A 72 11.60 -11.04 1.81
N VAL A 73 12.12 -10.26 2.76
CA VAL A 73 11.88 -10.48 4.21
C VAL A 73 10.42 -10.18 4.62
N TYR A 74 9.74 -9.35 3.84
CA TYR A 74 8.35 -8.97 4.06
C TYR A 74 7.35 -9.79 3.26
N ASP A 75 7.80 -10.66 2.36
CA ASP A 75 6.96 -11.51 1.51
C ASP A 75 6.69 -12.86 2.20
N CYS A 76 5.43 -13.33 2.22
CA CYS A 76 5.10 -14.66 2.75
C CYS A 76 5.50 -15.81 1.80
N GLY A 77 5.93 -15.46 0.58
CA GLY A 77 6.37 -16.37 -0.47
C GLY A 77 5.43 -16.44 -1.67
N ASP A 78 4.31 -15.71 -1.65
CA ASP A 78 3.34 -15.68 -2.75
C ASP A 78 3.44 -14.42 -3.62
N HIS A 79 4.34 -13.49 -3.25
CA HIS A 79 4.60 -12.22 -3.92
C HIS A 79 3.39 -11.27 -3.96
N LEU A 80 2.42 -11.45 -3.06
CA LEU A 80 1.20 -10.66 -2.96
C LEU A 80 0.91 -10.25 -1.51
N HIS A 81 0.94 -11.20 -0.58
CA HIS A 81 0.63 -10.99 0.82
C HIS A 81 1.90 -10.80 1.66
N PRO A 82 1.89 -9.85 2.63
CA PRO A 82 2.99 -9.70 3.57
C PRO A 82 3.15 -10.93 4.49
N SER A 83 4.40 -11.19 4.88
CA SER A 83 4.77 -12.03 6.02
C SER A 83 4.43 -11.33 7.34
N ASP A 84 4.62 -12.01 8.47
CA ASP A 84 4.49 -11.40 9.80
C ASP A 84 5.39 -10.16 9.98
N LEU A 85 6.60 -10.19 9.42
CA LEU A 85 7.51 -9.05 9.43
C LEU A 85 7.01 -7.92 8.52
N GLY A 86 6.40 -8.27 7.38
CA GLY A 86 5.77 -7.30 6.49
C GLY A 86 4.58 -6.61 7.14
N TYR A 87 3.69 -7.34 7.80
CA TYR A 87 2.57 -6.74 8.54
C TYR A 87 3.04 -5.88 9.71
N ARG A 88 4.14 -6.25 10.40
CA ARG A 88 4.76 -5.38 11.41
C ARG A 88 5.27 -4.09 10.77
N ALA A 89 5.99 -4.16 9.66
CA ALA A 89 6.48 -2.99 8.94
C ALA A 89 5.35 -2.06 8.48
N MET A 90 4.21 -2.61 8.06
CA MET A 90 3.01 -1.80 7.75
C MET A 90 2.47 -1.10 8.99
N GLY A 91 2.40 -1.78 10.14
CA GLY A 91 1.97 -1.17 11.41
C GLY A 91 2.90 -0.04 11.84
N ASP A 92 4.22 -0.27 11.77
CA ASP A 92 5.25 0.72 12.13
C ASP A 92 5.26 1.95 11.20
N ALA A 93 4.72 1.82 9.98
CA ALA A 93 4.60 2.91 9.01
C ALA A 93 3.42 3.85 9.25
N ILE A 94 2.52 3.54 10.20
CA ILE A 94 1.38 4.40 10.53
C ILE A 94 1.83 5.45 11.55
N GLU A 95 1.74 6.73 11.18
CA GLU A 95 2.02 7.83 12.11
C GLU A 95 0.99 7.85 13.25
N LEU A 96 1.45 7.65 14.49
CA LEU A 96 0.54 7.56 15.64
C LEU A 96 -0.16 8.88 15.98
N SER A 97 0.42 10.01 15.58
CA SER A 97 -0.20 11.34 15.71
C SER A 97 -1.50 11.49 14.91
N LEU A 98 -1.84 10.54 14.03
CA LEU A 98 -3.12 10.49 13.34
C LEU A 98 -4.30 10.14 14.27
N PHE A 99 -4.02 9.74 15.51
CA PHE A 99 -5.02 9.30 16.50
C PHE A 99 -5.13 10.24 17.72
N ASP A 100 -4.38 11.35 17.74
CA ASP A 100 -4.43 12.39 18.79
C ASP A 100 -5.53 13.44 18.50
#